data_AF-A0A2N2YSI7-F1
#
_entry.id   AF-A0A2N2YSI7-F1
#
_cell.length_a   1.000
_cell.length_b   1.000
_cell.length_c   1.000
_cell.angle_alpha   90.00
_cell.angle_beta   90.00
_cell.angle_gamma   90.00
#
_symmetry.space_group_name_H-M   'P 1'
#
loop_
_entity.id
_entity.type
_entity.pdbx_description
1 polymer ?
#
loop_
_entity_poly.entity_id
_entity_poly.type
_entity_poly.pdbx_seq_one_letter_code
_entity_poly.pdbx_strand_id
1 'polypeptide(L)'
;MMMIENPTNKLLEEYIDKFNHDNRYKSADDAIINLFAAFPFNKKLEDILLKISVINDLYSTNIYGTFKMAEHILHLNIDEQLKKGSPYLVNNIATGHGIKTKKNNTELNFYSFATKYCNWHNQESYAIYDSFVEKVLLAYKTKDNFSDFKQTDLKDFIKFKKIIIDFKNHYGLTKFNLKEIDKFLWFYGKKKFPEDYGKNRTQIK
;
A
#
# COMPACT_ATOMS: atom_id res chain seq x y z
N MET A 1 -0.85 21.01 -17.85
CA MET A 1 -0.83 19.54 -17.69
C MET A 1 0.51 19.16 -17.06
N MET A 2 0.54 18.55 -15.87
CA MET A 2 1.80 18.13 -15.26
C MET A 2 2.46 17.06 -16.13
N MET A 3 3.72 17.26 -16.50
CA MET A 3 4.44 16.29 -17.32
C MET A 3 4.90 15.10 -16.47
N ILE A 4 4.28 13.95 -16.72
CA ILE A 4 4.73 12.65 -16.21
C ILE A 4 5.66 12.00 -17.25
N GLU A 5 6.83 11.57 -16.79
CA GLU A 5 7.85 10.87 -17.56
C GLU A 5 7.39 9.45 -17.90
N ASN A 6 7.87 8.87 -19.00
CA ASN A 6 7.58 7.47 -19.32
C ASN A 6 8.33 6.56 -18.32
N PRO A 7 7.65 5.64 -17.64
CA PRO A 7 8.31 4.63 -16.83
C PRO A 7 9.27 3.81 -17.68
N THR A 8 10.50 3.67 -17.21
CA THR A 8 11.55 2.83 -17.78
C THR A 8 12.28 2.15 -16.64
N ASN A 9 13.02 1.07 -16.93
CA ASN A 9 13.84 0.40 -15.92
C ASN A 9 14.81 1.38 -15.22
N LYS A 10 15.45 2.27 -15.99
CA LYS A 10 16.36 3.30 -15.46
C LYS A 10 15.65 4.32 -14.56
N LEU A 11 14.47 4.79 -14.96
CA LEU A 11 13.70 5.73 -14.14
C LEU A 11 13.24 5.08 -12.84
N LEU A 12 12.84 3.81 -12.89
CA LEU A 12 12.41 3.07 -11.70
C LEU A 12 13.58 2.92 -10.71
N GLU A 13 14.74 2.46 -11.21
CA GLU A 13 15.98 2.35 -10.43
C GLU A 13 16.35 3.67 -9.78
N GLU A 14 16.34 4.79 -10.53
CA GLU A 14 16.67 6.10 -9.98
C GLU A 14 15.78 6.50 -8.80
N TYR A 15 14.48 6.23 -8.87
CA TYR A 15 13.53 6.56 -7.81
C TYR A 15 13.60 5.59 -6.63
N ILE A 16 13.88 4.31 -6.88
CA ILE A 16 14.14 3.32 -5.83
C ILE A 16 15.43 3.67 -5.09
N ASP A 17 16.48 4.07 -5.81
CA ASP A 17 17.74 4.52 -5.22
C ASP A 17 17.53 5.77 -4.36
N LYS A 18 16.77 6.75 -4.86
CA LYS A 18 16.40 7.94 -4.06
C LYS A 18 15.64 7.57 -2.80
N PHE A 19 14.71 6.63 -2.87
CA PHE A 19 13.99 6.11 -1.71
C PHE A 19 14.95 5.46 -0.71
N ASN A 20 15.86 4.61 -1.18
CA ASN A 20 16.79 3.87 -0.34
C ASN A 20 17.91 4.74 0.28
N HIS A 21 18.17 5.92 -0.27
CA HIS A 21 19.10 6.92 0.28
C HIS A 21 18.41 7.97 1.17
N ASP A 22 17.08 8.00 1.21
CA ASP A 22 16.35 8.84 2.16
C ASP A 22 16.42 8.21 3.56
N ASN A 23 17.08 8.91 4.50
CA ASN A 23 17.30 8.40 5.85
C ASN A 23 16.00 7.99 6.56
N ARG A 24 14.89 8.69 6.32
CA ARG A 24 13.61 8.39 6.97
C ARG A 24 12.99 7.13 6.37
N TYR A 25 12.89 7.05 5.04
CA TYR A 25 12.23 5.90 4.41
C TYR A 25 13.06 4.63 4.51
N LYS A 26 14.39 4.73 4.38
CA LYS A 26 15.28 3.58 4.57
C LYS A 26 15.14 3.02 5.99
N SER A 27 15.21 3.88 7.01
CA SER A 27 15.08 3.43 8.41
C SER A 27 13.70 2.81 8.70
N ALA A 28 12.65 3.35 8.08
CA ALA A 28 11.30 2.78 8.20
C ALA A 28 11.21 1.38 7.57
N ASP A 29 11.73 1.19 6.35
CA ASP A 29 11.78 -0.12 5.69
C ASP A 29 12.62 -1.12 6.53
N ASP A 30 13.81 -0.72 6.98
CA ASP A 30 14.69 -1.57 7.80
C ASP A 30 14.01 -2.00 9.12
N ALA A 31 13.29 -1.09 9.78
CA ALA A 31 12.55 -1.39 11.00
C ALA A 31 11.45 -2.44 10.76
N ILE A 32 10.71 -2.31 9.66
CA ILE A 32 9.66 -3.28 9.31
C ILE A 32 10.28 -4.63 8.93
N ILE A 33 11.37 -4.64 8.16
CA ILE A 33 12.10 -5.86 7.80
C ILE A 33 12.54 -6.61 9.06
N ASN A 34 13.18 -5.92 10.00
CA ASN A 34 13.63 -6.52 11.25
C ASN A 34 12.46 -7.10 12.07
N LEU A 35 11.34 -6.37 12.15
CA LEU A 35 10.15 -6.82 12.86
C LEU A 35 9.53 -8.08 12.22
N PHE A 36 9.35 -8.09 10.90
CA PHE A 36 8.71 -9.20 10.19
C PHE A 36 9.64 -10.43 10.11
N ALA A 37 10.96 -10.24 10.16
CA ALA A 37 11.92 -11.32 10.31
C ALA A 37 11.85 -11.96 11.71
N ALA A 38 11.72 -11.15 12.77
CA ALA A 38 11.56 -11.65 14.14
C ALA A 38 10.21 -12.35 14.36
N PHE A 39 9.16 -11.87 13.69
CA PHE A 39 7.79 -12.37 13.83
C PHE A 39 7.20 -12.77 12.48
N PRO A 40 7.63 -13.87 11.85
CA PRO A 40 7.20 -14.20 10.48
C PRO A 40 5.73 -14.65 10.38
N PHE A 41 5.13 -15.12 11.47
CA PHE A 41 3.79 -15.71 11.50
C PHE A 41 2.74 -14.82 12.18
N ASN A 42 1.46 -15.16 11.98
CA ASN A 42 0.30 -14.44 12.53
C ASN A 42 -0.46 -15.33 13.52
N LYS A 43 0.26 -15.98 14.44
CA LYS A 43 -0.28 -16.97 15.39
C LYS A 43 -0.33 -16.51 16.84
N LYS A 44 0.30 -15.37 17.14
CA LYS A 44 0.34 -14.78 18.48
C LYS A 44 -0.19 -13.35 18.40
N LEU A 45 -1.02 -12.98 19.36
CA LEU A 45 -1.69 -11.69 19.37
C LEU A 45 -0.67 -10.55 19.50
N GLU A 46 0.36 -10.75 20.32
CA GLU A 46 1.42 -9.77 20.61
C GLU A 46 2.25 -9.47 19.37
N ASP A 47 2.64 -10.51 18.63
CA ASP A 47 3.38 -10.41 17.37
C ASP A 47 2.59 -9.61 16.33
N ILE A 48 1.29 -9.91 16.19
CA ILE A 48 0.39 -9.19 15.27
C ILE A 48 0.22 -7.74 15.73
N LEU A 49 0.04 -7.50 17.03
CA LEU A 49 -0.13 -6.15 17.57
C LEU A 49 1.11 -5.28 17.31
N LEU A 50 2.32 -5.84 17.44
CA LEU A 50 3.56 -5.14 17.11
C LEU A 50 3.60 -4.76 15.62
N LYS A 51 3.28 -5.70 14.73
CA LYS A 51 3.23 -5.44 13.28
C LYS A 51 2.22 -4.37 12.92
N ILE A 52 1.00 -4.45 13.46
CA ILE A 52 -0.04 -3.45 13.23
C ILE A 52 0.43 -2.09 13.70
N SER A 53 1.00 -2.00 14.91
CA SER A 53 1.44 -0.73 15.48
C SER A 53 2.51 -0.06 14.62
N VAL A 54 3.50 -0.83 14.17
CA VAL A 54 4.58 -0.32 13.32
C VAL A 54 4.08 0.08 11.94
N ILE A 55 3.27 -0.75 11.27
CA ILE A 55 2.68 -0.38 9.96
C ILE A 55 1.79 0.86 10.11
N ASN A 56 0.97 0.90 11.16
CA ASN A 56 0.01 1.98 11.36
C ASN A 56 0.69 3.33 11.55
N ASP A 57 1.79 3.36 12.30
CA ASP A 57 2.58 4.56 12.52
C ASP A 57 3.35 4.97 11.25
N LEU A 58 4.18 4.07 10.71
CA LEU A 58 5.09 4.37 9.60
C LEU A 58 4.36 4.70 8.28
N TYR A 59 3.17 4.13 8.06
CA TYR A 59 2.33 4.43 6.91
C TYR A 59 1.13 5.34 7.23
N SER A 60 0.99 5.79 8.48
CA SER A 60 -0.11 6.65 8.92
C SER A 60 -1.50 6.11 8.54
N THR A 61 -1.75 4.80 8.79
CA THR A 61 -3.00 4.15 8.36
C THR A 61 -4.22 4.48 9.23
N ASN A 62 -4.01 5.19 10.34
CA ASN A 62 -5.04 5.71 11.25
C ASN A 62 -5.98 4.66 11.86
N ILE A 63 -5.47 3.46 12.16
CA ILE A 63 -6.18 2.44 12.91
C ILE A 63 -6.09 2.77 14.40
N TYR A 64 -7.16 3.30 14.98
CA TYR A 64 -7.24 3.52 16.43
C TYR A 64 -7.56 2.24 17.22
N GLY A 65 -8.24 1.28 16.59
CA GLY A 65 -8.61 0.00 17.19
C GLY A 65 -7.58 -1.10 16.94
N THR A 66 -6.30 -0.87 17.21
CA THR A 66 -5.21 -1.80 16.87
C THR A 66 -5.39 -3.19 17.49
N PHE A 67 -5.82 -3.25 18.75
CA PHE A 67 -6.11 -4.52 19.43
C PHE A 67 -7.22 -5.33 18.72
N LYS A 68 -8.33 -4.69 18.36
CA LYS A 68 -9.42 -5.36 17.63
C LYS A 68 -8.99 -5.86 16.26
N MET A 69 -8.16 -5.09 15.55
CA MET A 69 -7.58 -5.52 14.29
C MET A 69 -6.64 -6.72 14.48
N ALA A 70 -5.88 -6.75 15.58
CA ALA A 70 -5.00 -7.88 15.91
C ALA A 70 -5.79 -9.16 16.18
N GLU A 71 -6.87 -9.09 16.97
CA GLU A 71 -7.77 -10.22 17.22
C GLU A 71 -8.40 -10.72 15.93
N HIS A 72 -8.83 -9.80 15.06
CA HIS A 72 -9.39 -10.13 13.75
C HIS A 72 -8.39 -10.90 12.87
N ILE A 73 -7.18 -10.38 12.71
CA ILE A 73 -6.12 -11.05 11.92
C ILE A 73 -5.77 -12.42 12.50
N LEU A 74 -5.70 -12.55 13.83
CA LEU A 74 -5.44 -13.82 14.51
C LEU A 74 -6.55 -14.84 14.21
N HIS A 75 -7.81 -14.43 14.30
CA HIS A 75 -8.96 -15.28 14.03
C HIS A 75 -9.02 -15.78 12.57
N LEU A 76 -8.61 -14.94 11.62
CA LEU A 76 -8.60 -15.28 10.20
C LEU A 76 -7.57 -16.38 9.83
N ASN A 77 -6.58 -16.67 10.68
CA ASN A 77 -5.55 -17.70 10.46
C ASN A 77 -4.90 -17.62 9.05
N ILE A 78 -4.29 -16.47 8.75
CA ILE A 78 -3.98 -16.06 7.37
C ILE A 78 -2.66 -16.59 6.79
N ASP A 79 -1.78 -17.21 7.58
CA ASP A 79 -0.40 -17.52 7.18
C ASP A 79 -0.31 -18.39 5.91
N GLU A 80 -1.15 -19.42 5.79
CA GLU A 80 -1.16 -20.30 4.61
C GLU A 80 -1.62 -19.55 3.35
N GLN A 81 -2.67 -18.74 3.48
CA GLN A 81 -3.21 -17.96 2.38
C GLN A 81 -2.26 -16.82 1.95
N LEU A 82 -1.53 -16.21 2.90
CA LEU A 82 -0.49 -15.21 2.63
C LEU A 82 0.65 -15.82 1.81
N LYS A 83 1.09 -17.02 2.19
CA LYS A 83 2.13 -17.77 1.46
C LYS A 83 1.70 -18.09 0.03
N LYS A 84 0.42 -18.45 -0.17
CA LYS A 84 -0.16 -18.72 -1.50
C LYS A 84 -0.45 -17.46 -2.31
N GLY A 85 -0.36 -16.27 -1.72
CA GLY A 85 -0.69 -15.02 -2.39
C GLY A 85 -2.18 -14.86 -2.70
N SER A 86 -3.06 -15.42 -1.85
CA SER A 86 -4.52 -15.34 -2.00
C SER A 86 -4.99 -13.88 -2.06
N PRO A 87 -5.62 -13.44 -3.17
CA PRO A 87 -6.01 -12.03 -3.32
C PRO A 87 -7.18 -11.64 -2.42
N TYR A 88 -7.99 -12.60 -1.96
CA TYR A 88 -9.14 -12.36 -1.09
C TYR A 88 -8.74 -11.90 0.32
N LEU A 89 -7.52 -12.22 0.77
CA LEU A 89 -7.05 -11.87 2.11
C LEU A 89 -7.08 -10.37 2.37
N VAL A 90 -6.79 -9.54 1.37
CA VAL A 90 -6.82 -8.09 1.54
C VAL A 90 -8.20 -7.62 1.98
N ASN A 91 -9.27 -8.12 1.35
CA ASN A 91 -10.63 -7.74 1.74
C ASN A 91 -11.02 -8.33 3.10
N ASN A 92 -10.60 -9.57 3.38
CA ASN A 92 -10.87 -10.23 4.66
C ASN A 92 -10.23 -9.47 5.83
N ILE A 93 -9.02 -8.94 5.67
CA ILE A 93 -8.35 -8.12 6.70
C ILE A 93 -8.99 -6.72 6.77
N ALA A 94 -9.32 -6.14 5.63
CA ALA A 94 -9.81 -4.76 5.55
C ALA A 94 -11.20 -4.52 6.14
N THR A 95 -11.99 -5.57 6.34
CA THR A 95 -13.40 -5.52 6.77
C THR A 95 -13.72 -6.63 7.77
N GLY A 96 -14.87 -6.57 8.47
CA GLY A 96 -15.31 -7.60 9.41
C GLY A 96 -14.64 -7.55 10.80
N HIS A 97 -13.75 -6.58 11.05
CA HIS A 97 -13.05 -6.38 12.32
C HIS A 97 -13.90 -5.63 13.38
N GLY A 98 -15.07 -5.11 13.02
CA GLY A 98 -16.01 -4.44 13.93
C GLY A 98 -15.56 -3.06 14.43
N ILE A 99 -14.60 -2.42 13.77
CA ILE A 99 -14.13 -1.06 14.11
C ILE A 99 -14.95 -0.07 13.30
N LYS A 100 -15.69 0.80 13.99
CA LYS A 100 -16.74 1.63 13.40
C LYS A 100 -16.47 3.11 13.57
N THR A 101 -17.02 3.93 12.67
CA THR A 101 -16.99 5.39 12.81
C THR A 101 -17.89 5.83 13.97
N LYS A 102 -17.47 6.85 14.71
CA LYS A 102 -18.31 7.46 15.77
C LYS A 102 -19.55 8.16 15.24
N LYS A 103 -19.55 8.61 13.98
CA LYS A 103 -20.59 9.46 13.40
C LYS A 103 -21.86 8.68 13.05
N ASN A 104 -21.71 7.49 12.48
CA ASN A 104 -22.82 6.73 11.91
C ASN A 104 -22.76 5.23 12.22
N ASN A 105 -21.83 4.79 13.09
CA ASN A 105 -21.65 3.39 13.45
C ASN A 105 -21.42 2.45 12.25
N THR A 106 -20.94 2.99 11.12
CA THR A 106 -20.55 2.20 9.95
C THR A 106 -19.15 1.64 10.15
N GLU A 107 -18.92 0.41 9.73
CA GLU A 107 -17.58 -0.20 9.76
C GLU A 107 -16.62 0.57 8.86
N LEU A 108 -15.42 0.86 9.37
CA LEU A 108 -14.35 1.45 8.59
C LEU A 108 -13.74 0.39 7.68
N ASN A 109 -13.41 0.76 6.45
CA ASN A 109 -12.67 -0.12 5.55
C ASN A 109 -11.18 0.22 5.61
N PHE A 110 -10.36 -0.71 6.09
CA PHE A 110 -8.90 -0.56 6.21
C PHE A 110 -8.12 -1.13 5.02
N TYR A 111 -8.64 -0.98 3.81
CA TYR A 111 -8.03 -1.50 2.57
C TYR A 111 -6.55 -1.11 2.38
N SER A 112 -6.22 0.18 2.57
CA SER A 112 -4.84 0.66 2.46
C SER A 112 -3.90 -0.04 3.45
N PHE A 113 -4.34 -0.24 4.70
CA PHE A 113 -3.58 -1.00 5.69
C PHE A 113 -3.45 -2.48 5.30
N ALA A 114 -4.55 -3.12 4.90
CA ALA A 114 -4.54 -4.53 4.54
C ALA A 114 -3.57 -4.84 3.39
N THR A 115 -3.52 -3.99 2.36
CA THR A 115 -2.53 -4.13 1.26
C THR A 115 -1.09 -4.04 1.76
N LYS A 116 -0.79 -3.13 2.68
CA LYS A 116 0.55 -2.98 3.30
C LYS A 116 0.91 -4.17 4.15
N TYR A 117 -0.01 -4.62 5.00
CA TYR A 117 0.18 -5.80 5.85
C TYR A 117 0.50 -7.04 5.04
N CYS A 118 -0.27 -7.30 3.97
CA CYS A 118 -0.03 -8.43 3.08
C CYS A 118 1.28 -8.29 2.28
N ASN A 119 1.61 -7.10 1.77
CA ASN A 119 2.87 -6.87 1.05
C ASN A 119 4.10 -7.15 1.92
N TRP A 120 4.10 -6.71 3.18
CA TRP A 120 5.22 -6.98 4.09
C TRP A 120 5.41 -8.47 4.41
N HIS A 121 4.36 -9.28 4.28
CA HIS A 121 4.45 -10.73 4.35
C HIS A 121 4.86 -11.39 3.02
N ASN A 122 4.46 -10.84 1.88
CA ASN A 122 4.71 -11.40 0.56
C ASN A 122 4.75 -10.29 -0.52
N GLN A 123 5.94 -9.77 -0.75
CA GLN A 123 6.21 -8.62 -1.64
C GLN A 123 6.06 -8.95 -3.14
N GLU A 124 6.02 -10.23 -3.50
CA GLU A 124 5.81 -10.69 -4.87
C GLU A 124 4.32 -10.76 -5.23
N SER A 125 3.47 -11.11 -4.27
CA SER A 125 2.06 -11.40 -4.53
C SER A 125 1.13 -10.25 -4.22
N TYR A 126 1.52 -9.31 -3.36
CA TYR A 126 0.66 -8.22 -2.92
C TYR A 126 1.20 -6.84 -3.31
N ALA A 127 0.41 -6.06 -4.04
CA ALA A 127 0.69 -4.65 -4.29
C ALA A 127 0.15 -3.79 -3.15
N ILE A 128 0.82 -2.66 -2.87
CA ILE A 128 0.37 -1.67 -1.88
C ILE A 128 -0.53 -0.64 -2.55
N TYR A 129 -1.65 -0.32 -1.91
CA TYR A 129 -2.54 0.75 -2.35
C TYR A 129 -2.43 1.96 -1.42
N ASP A 130 -2.33 3.16 -2.00
CA ASP A 130 -2.61 4.45 -1.37
C ASP A 130 -3.03 5.52 -2.39
N SER A 131 -3.20 6.76 -1.91
CA SER A 131 -3.66 7.88 -2.73
C SER A 131 -2.63 8.36 -3.76
N PHE A 132 -1.33 8.22 -3.52
CA PHE A 132 -0.31 8.55 -4.51
C PHE A 132 -0.25 7.50 -5.62
N VAL A 133 -0.28 6.22 -5.24
CA VAL A 133 -0.37 5.10 -6.19
C VAL A 133 -1.59 5.26 -7.11
N GLU A 134 -2.76 5.56 -6.54
CA GLU A 134 -3.98 5.83 -7.32
C GLU A 134 -3.80 6.98 -8.32
N LYS A 135 -3.28 8.13 -7.88
CA LYS A 135 -3.08 9.31 -8.73
C LYS A 135 -2.13 9.00 -9.90
N VAL A 136 -1.05 8.27 -9.64
CA VAL A 136 -0.06 7.92 -10.66
C VAL A 136 -0.67 6.96 -11.69
N LEU A 137 -1.37 5.91 -11.25
CA LEU A 137 -2.02 4.96 -12.17
C LEU A 137 -3.09 5.64 -13.02
N LEU A 138 -3.91 6.52 -12.43
CA LEU A 138 -4.89 7.30 -13.21
C LEU A 138 -4.22 8.22 -14.23
N ALA A 139 -3.12 8.86 -13.88
CA ALA A 139 -2.40 9.75 -14.79
C ALA A 139 -1.80 8.99 -15.98
N TYR A 140 -1.19 7.82 -15.74
CA TYR A 140 -0.69 6.96 -16.84
C TYR A 140 -1.82 6.33 -17.64
N LYS A 141 -2.96 6.00 -17.02
CA LYS A 141 -4.15 5.56 -17.74
C LYS A 141 -4.60 6.63 -18.73
N THR A 142 -4.71 7.89 -18.30
CA THR A 142 -5.11 8.99 -19.18
C THR A 142 -4.10 9.26 -20.29
N LYS A 143 -2.81 9.16 -19.99
CA LYS A 143 -1.74 9.48 -20.93
C LYS A 143 -1.53 8.41 -22.00
N ASP A 144 -1.39 7.15 -21.57
CA ASP A 144 -0.90 6.06 -22.42
C ASP A 144 -1.93 4.93 -22.60
N ASN A 145 -3.06 4.99 -21.87
CA ASN A 145 -4.10 3.95 -21.86
C ASN A 145 -3.54 2.53 -21.62
N PHE A 146 -2.58 2.41 -20.69
CA PHE A 146 -1.85 1.15 -20.46
C PHE A 146 -2.75 -0.02 -20.00
N SER A 147 -3.91 0.28 -19.43
CA SER A 147 -4.91 -0.69 -18.97
C SER A 147 -6.30 -0.07 -19.00
N ASP A 148 -7.32 -0.86 -19.32
CA ASP A 148 -8.73 -0.46 -19.19
C ASP A 148 -9.24 -0.78 -17.78
N PHE A 149 -9.50 0.25 -16.97
CA PHE A 149 -10.05 0.14 -15.62
C PHE A 149 -10.70 1.43 -15.15
N LYS A 150 -11.68 1.38 -14.25
CA LYS A 150 -12.26 2.56 -13.58
C LYS A 150 -11.53 2.84 -12.27
N GLN A 151 -11.56 4.07 -11.77
CA GLN A 151 -10.95 4.41 -10.48
C GLN A 151 -11.45 3.50 -9.34
N THR A 152 -12.73 3.13 -9.35
CA THR A 152 -13.31 2.21 -8.36
C THR A 152 -12.70 0.82 -8.40
N ASP A 153 -12.14 0.38 -9.53
CA ASP A 153 -11.48 -0.93 -9.64
C ASP A 153 -10.17 -0.98 -8.85
N LEU A 154 -9.58 0.17 -8.48
CA LEU A 154 -8.40 0.22 -7.61
C LEU A 154 -8.72 -0.17 -6.15
N LYS A 155 -10.00 -0.21 -5.77
CA LYS A 155 -10.49 -0.65 -4.46
C LYS A 155 -10.87 -2.13 -4.41
N ASP A 156 -10.77 -2.83 -5.53
CA ASP A 156 -10.88 -4.28 -5.61
C ASP A 156 -9.48 -4.86 -5.77
N PHE A 157 -9.03 -5.68 -4.83
CA PHE A 157 -7.63 -6.12 -4.82
C PHE A 157 -7.27 -7.00 -6.03
N ILE A 158 -8.19 -7.81 -6.54
CA ILE A 158 -7.95 -8.68 -7.70
C ILE A 158 -7.72 -7.81 -8.93
N LYS A 159 -8.60 -6.82 -9.13
CA LYS A 159 -8.47 -5.87 -10.25
C LYS A 159 -7.26 -4.97 -10.08
N PHE A 160 -7.03 -4.44 -8.88
CA PHE A 160 -5.88 -3.61 -8.56
C PHE A 160 -4.56 -4.33 -8.85
N LYS A 161 -4.41 -5.58 -8.39
CA LYS A 161 -3.24 -6.40 -8.71
C LYS A 161 -3.06 -6.55 -10.23
N LYS A 162 -4.14 -6.86 -10.96
CA LYS A 162 -4.09 -6.93 -12.43
C LYS A 162 -3.61 -5.61 -13.05
N ILE A 163 -4.13 -4.46 -12.62
CA ILE A 163 -3.75 -3.14 -13.11
C ILE A 163 -2.25 -2.88 -12.89
N ILE A 164 -1.69 -3.27 -11.73
CA ILE A 164 -0.25 -3.15 -11.48
C ILE A 164 0.56 -4.07 -12.41
N ILE A 165 0.09 -5.29 -12.66
CA ILE A 165 0.73 -6.20 -13.62
C ILE A 165 0.68 -5.66 -15.04
N ASP A 166 -0.47 -5.10 -15.47
CA ASP A 166 -0.62 -4.47 -16.77
C ASP A 166 0.32 -3.26 -16.91
N PHE A 167 0.44 -2.43 -15.85
CA PHE A 167 1.42 -1.35 -15.78
C PHE A 167 2.84 -1.86 -15.98
N LYS A 168 3.25 -2.91 -15.25
CA LYS A 168 4.57 -3.52 -15.39
C LYS A 168 4.83 -4.02 -16.82
N ASN A 169 3.86 -4.71 -17.40
CA ASN A 169 3.99 -5.30 -18.73
C ASN A 169 4.07 -4.22 -19.82
N HIS A 170 3.22 -3.21 -19.74
CA HIS A 170 3.16 -2.11 -20.72
C HIS A 170 4.48 -1.33 -20.79
N TYR A 171 5.12 -1.08 -19.65
CA TYR A 171 6.38 -0.33 -19.59
C TYR A 171 7.65 -1.21 -19.52
N GLY A 172 7.54 -2.54 -19.66
CA GLY A 172 8.69 -3.45 -19.63
C GLY A 172 9.43 -3.51 -18.29
N LEU A 173 8.69 -3.38 -17.17
CA LEU A 173 9.19 -3.33 -15.80
C LEU A 173 9.07 -4.69 -15.07
N THR A 174 9.09 -5.80 -15.83
CA THR A 174 8.79 -7.14 -15.30
C THR A 174 9.84 -7.68 -14.33
N LYS A 175 11.06 -7.12 -14.35
CA LYS A 175 12.16 -7.50 -13.43
C LYS A 175 11.97 -7.05 -11.99
N PHE A 176 11.11 -6.06 -11.73
CA PHE A 176 10.88 -5.52 -10.41
C PHE A 176 9.71 -6.23 -9.73
N ASN A 177 9.79 -6.44 -8.41
CA ASN A 177 8.67 -6.98 -7.66
C ASN A 177 7.61 -5.91 -7.32
N LEU A 178 6.51 -6.30 -6.68
CA LEU A 178 5.42 -5.36 -6.41
C LEU A 178 5.79 -4.30 -5.35
N LYS A 179 6.72 -4.59 -4.43
CA LYS A 179 7.24 -3.62 -3.45
C LYS A 179 8.14 -2.57 -4.12
N GLU A 180 8.97 -2.96 -5.09
CA GLU A 180 9.80 -2.02 -5.86
C GLU A 180 8.95 -1.12 -6.75
N ILE A 181 7.92 -1.68 -7.39
CA ILE A 181 6.94 -0.90 -8.14
C ILE A 181 6.20 0.08 -7.21
N ASP A 182 5.81 -0.33 -6.01
CA ASP A 182 5.22 0.55 -5.00
C ASP A 182 6.16 1.70 -4.61
N LYS A 183 7.43 1.42 -4.30
CA LYS A 183 8.43 2.46 -3.98
C LYS A 183 8.48 3.54 -5.06
N PHE A 184 8.50 3.12 -6.33
CA PHE A 184 8.44 4.05 -7.45
C PHE A 184 7.12 4.83 -7.47
N LEU A 185 5.97 4.14 -7.53
CA LEU A 185 4.66 4.78 -7.67
C LEU A 185 4.40 5.77 -6.53
N TRP A 186 4.77 5.42 -5.30
CA TRP A 186 4.62 6.27 -4.14
C TRP A 186 5.57 7.48 -4.17
N PHE A 187 6.88 7.27 -4.34
CA PHE A 187 7.86 8.37 -4.28
C PHE A 187 7.73 9.32 -5.48
N TYR A 188 7.51 8.76 -6.68
CA TYR A 188 7.21 9.51 -7.89
C TYR A 188 5.89 10.27 -7.76
N GLY A 189 4.85 9.61 -7.25
CA GLY A 189 3.55 10.22 -7.01
C GLY A 189 3.62 11.39 -6.02
N LYS A 190 4.38 11.25 -4.94
CA LYS A 190 4.61 12.33 -3.97
C LYS A 190 5.26 13.57 -4.61
N LYS A 191 6.21 13.36 -5.53
CA LYS A 191 6.89 14.45 -6.24
C LYS A 191 6.01 15.12 -7.30
N LYS A 192 5.23 14.33 -8.05
CA LYS A 192 4.41 14.83 -9.16
C LYS A 192 3.04 15.34 -8.72
N PHE A 193 2.49 14.81 -7.64
CA PHE A 193 1.19 15.18 -7.10
C PHE A 193 1.31 15.62 -5.65
N PRO A 194 2.12 16.66 -5.35
CA PRO A 194 2.33 17.09 -3.99
C PRO A 194 0.98 17.36 -3.32
N GLU A 195 0.89 16.94 -2.08
CA GLU A 195 -0.25 17.16 -1.22
C GLU A 195 -0.57 18.67 -1.14
N ASP A 196 -1.83 19.08 -1.32
CA ASP A 196 -2.28 20.49 -1.19
C ASP A 196 -2.27 20.98 0.27
N TYR A 197 -1.47 20.40 1.15
CA TYR A 197 -1.31 20.82 2.54
C TYR A 197 -0.70 22.23 2.59
N GLY A 198 -1.56 23.25 2.54
CA GLY A 198 -1.20 24.66 2.63
C GLY A 198 -2.13 25.66 1.93
N LYS A 199 -2.95 25.26 0.95
CA LYS A 199 -3.76 26.24 0.18
C LYS A 199 -4.99 26.79 0.91
N ASN A 200 -5.45 26.13 1.98
CA ASN A 200 -6.68 26.53 2.70
C ASN A 200 -6.43 27.14 4.09
N ARG A 201 -5.20 27.52 4.46
CA ARG A 201 -4.91 28.22 5.73
C ARG A 201 -4.83 29.75 5.61
N THR A 202 -5.09 30.32 4.43
CA THR A 202 -4.99 31.77 4.18
C THR A 202 -6.35 32.45 3.98
N GLN A 203 -7.42 31.95 4.59
CA GLN A 203 -8.71 32.65 4.66
C GLN A 203 -9.47 32.36 5.97
N ILE A 204 -8.85 32.65 7.11
CA ILE A 204 -9.60 33.12 8.28
C ILE A 204 -8.71 34.21 8.91
N LYS A 205 -9.03 35.46 8.59
CA LYS A 205 -8.66 36.62 9.41
C LYS A 205 -9.75 36.81 10.45
#